data_AF-A0A067C5S1-F1
#
_entry.id   AF-A0A067C5S1-F1
#
_cell.length_a   1.000
_cell.length_b   1.000
_cell.length_c   1.000
_cell.angle_alpha   90.00
_cell.angle_beta   90.00
_cell.angle_gamma   90.00
#
_symmetry.space_group_name_H-M   'P 1'
#
loop_
_entity.id
_entity.type
_entity.pdbx_description
1 polymer ?
#
loop_
_entity_poly.entity_id
_entity_poly.type
_entity_poly.pdbx_seq_one_letter_code
_entity_poly.pdbx_strand_id
1 'polypeptide(L)'
;MDQVVDLAQSIVTAREHCLVGEYATGAPLFRECVRMAMYMRRVHPSPEMRPLLDAFVASTKREYAVFHRYMTTLALLKRVEALPTINARPRALESLAYTYSSPPPSPATLSRKRRRSIIELTTAKRLKLSDAGSDDDASSTEIAPAPWTFRCELM
;
A
#
# COMPACT_ATOMS: atom_id res chain seq x y z
N MET A 1 -1.03 -15.29 36.58
CA MET A 1 -1.55 -14.01 36.04
C MET A 1 -2.50 -14.36 34.92
N ASP A 2 -3.70 -13.78 34.93
CA ASP A 2 -4.72 -14.04 33.90
C ASP A 2 -4.35 -13.23 32.65
N GLN A 3 -3.92 -13.92 31.59
CA GLN A 3 -3.40 -13.28 30.38
C GLN A 3 -4.42 -12.32 29.74
N VAL A 4 -5.71 -12.58 29.92
CA VAL A 4 -6.79 -11.71 29.41
C VAL A 4 -6.79 -10.35 30.12
N VAL A 5 -6.53 -10.34 31.43
CA VAL A 5 -6.45 -9.12 32.22
C VAL A 5 -5.24 -8.28 31.81
N ASP A 6 -4.08 -8.93 31.63
CA ASP A 6 -2.85 -8.26 31.19
C ASP A 6 -3.02 -7.61 29.80
N LEU A 7 -3.71 -8.30 28.89
CA LEU A 7 -4.04 -7.77 27.57
C LEU A 7 -5.01 -6.57 27.63
N ALA A 8 -6.02 -6.65 28.49
CA ALA A 8 -6.97 -5.55 28.66
C ALA A 8 -6.27 -4.29 29.19
N GLN A 9 -5.38 -4.44 30.17
CA GLN A 9 -4.56 -3.34 30.69
C GLN A 9 -3.66 -2.76 29.61
N SER A 10 -2.99 -3.61 28.82
CA SER A 10 -2.13 -3.18 27.72
C SER A 10 -2.89 -2.35 26.67
N ILE A 11 -4.14 -2.71 26.37
CA ILE A 11 -4.99 -1.93 25.45
C ILE A 11 -5.36 -0.57 26.03
N VAL A 12 -5.65 -0.49 27.33
CA VAL A 12 -5.93 0.79 27.99
C VAL A 12 -4.72 1.72 27.89
N THR A 13 -3.53 1.23 28.21
CA THR A 13 -2.28 2.01 28.06
C THR A 13 -2.05 2.43 26.61
N ALA A 14 -2.32 1.54 25.64
CA ALA A 14 -2.23 1.88 24.21
C ALA A 14 -3.18 3.02 23.83
N ARG A 15 -4.41 2.99 24.34
CA ARG A 15 -5.43 4.04 24.11
C ARG A 15 -4.97 5.36 24.69
N GLU A 16 -4.46 5.36 25.92
CA GLU A 16 -3.99 6.57 26.59
C GLU A 16 -2.89 7.26 25.80
N HIS A 17 -1.85 6.53 25.36
CA HIS A 17 -0.81 7.10 24.49
C HIS A 17 -1.39 7.70 23.21
N CYS A 18 -2.33 7.00 22.55
CA CYS A 18 -2.98 7.51 21.34
C CYS A 18 -3.85 8.76 21.61
N LEU A 19 -4.51 8.86 22.76
CA LEU A 19 -5.35 10.01 23.12
C LEU A 19 -4.53 11.25 23.47
N VAL A 20 -3.37 11.08 24.11
CA VAL A 20 -2.43 12.18 24.41
C VAL A 20 -1.67 12.65 23.15
N GLY A 21 -1.80 11.92 22.03
CA GLY A 21 -1.15 12.25 20.77
C GLY A 21 0.23 11.61 20.58
N GLU A 22 0.63 10.71 21.49
CA GLU A 22 1.87 9.93 21.42
C GLU A 22 1.73 8.73 20.47
N TYR A 23 1.37 9.01 19.22
CA TYR A 23 1.07 7.97 18.22
C TYR A 23 2.27 7.08 17.88
N ALA A 24 3.50 7.58 18.02
CA ALA A 24 4.71 6.81 17.75
C ALA A 24 4.85 5.61 18.71
N THR A 25 4.39 5.76 19.95
CA THR A 25 4.41 4.73 20.99
C THR A 25 3.10 3.96 21.04
N GLY A 26 1.97 4.67 21.02
CA GLY A 26 0.64 4.07 21.15
C GLY A 26 0.28 3.13 20.01
N ALA A 27 0.53 3.52 18.76
CA ALA A 27 0.12 2.74 17.59
C ALA A 27 0.78 1.35 17.48
N PRO A 28 2.11 1.17 17.64
CA PRO A 28 2.71 -0.15 17.61
C PRO A 28 2.23 -1.04 18.76
N LEU A 29 2.07 -0.48 19.97
CA LEU A 29 1.56 -1.20 21.15
C LEU A 29 0.11 -1.67 20.94
N PHE A 30 -0.73 -0.80 20.37
CA PHE A 30 -2.12 -1.14 20.01
C PHE A 30 -2.16 -2.27 18.97
N ARG A 31 -1.29 -2.21 17.95
CA ARG A 31 -1.19 -3.26 16.91
C ARG A 31 -0.75 -4.60 17.49
N GLU A 32 0.14 -4.58 18.48
CA GLU A 32 0.55 -5.79 19.20
C GLU A 32 -0.60 -6.37 20.03
N CYS A 33 -1.36 -5.53 20.72
CA CYS A 33 -2.56 -5.96 21.43
C CYS A 33 -3.59 -6.63 20.51
N VAL A 34 -3.83 -6.07 19.31
CA VAL A 34 -4.71 -6.69 18.31
C VAL A 34 -4.20 -8.07 17.89
N ARG A 35 -2.88 -8.22 17.70
CA ARG A 35 -2.26 -9.52 17.37
C ARG A 35 -2.45 -10.53 18.50
N MET A 36 -2.21 -10.11 19.74
CA MET A 36 -2.37 -10.96 20.92
C MET A 36 -3.83 -11.38 21.13
N ALA A 37 -4.78 -10.46 20.98
CA ALA A 37 -6.21 -10.77 21.04
C ALA A 37 -6.63 -11.82 19.99
N MET A 38 -6.13 -11.69 18.76
CA MET A 38 -6.37 -12.68 17.70
C MET A 38 -5.73 -14.04 18.01
N TYR A 39 -4.56 -14.05 18.64
CA TYR A 39 -3.89 -15.27 19.07
C TYR A 39 -4.69 -15.97 20.18
N MET A 40 -5.10 -15.24 21.23
CA MET A 40 -5.93 -15.79 22.31
C MET A 40 -7.24 -16.38 21.80
N ARG A 41 -7.90 -15.72 20.85
CA ARG A 41 -9.09 -16.26 20.19
C ARG A 41 -8.84 -17.62 19.52
N ARG A 42 -7.64 -17.83 18.96
CA ARG A 42 -7.29 -19.10 18.30
C ARG A 42 -6.93 -20.19 19.31
N VAL A 43 -6.27 -19.81 20.42
CA VAL A 43 -5.73 -20.74 21.41
C VAL A 43 -6.75 -21.14 22.49
N HIS A 44 -7.77 -20.32 22.73
CA HIS A 44 -8.85 -20.63 23.67
C HIS A 44 -10.13 -21.03 22.93
N PRO A 45 -10.32 -22.34 22.62
CA PRO A 45 -11.50 -22.82 21.91
C PRO A 45 -12.75 -22.96 22.79
N SER A 46 -12.71 -22.47 24.05
CA SER A 46 -13.88 -22.48 24.93
C SER A 46 -15.10 -21.87 24.22
N PRO A 47 -16.21 -22.62 24.09
CA PRO A 47 -17.39 -22.13 23.37
C PRO A 47 -18.03 -20.91 24.05
N GLU A 48 -17.88 -20.78 25.37
CA GLU A 48 -18.42 -19.67 26.15
C GLU A 48 -17.57 -18.38 25.98
N MET A 49 -16.25 -18.52 25.93
CA MET A 49 -15.32 -17.38 25.80
C MET A 49 -15.20 -16.86 24.37
N ARG A 50 -15.45 -17.72 23.38
CA ARG A 50 -15.30 -17.39 21.96
C ARG A 50 -16.09 -16.15 21.51
N PRO A 51 -17.40 -16.01 21.78
CA PRO A 51 -18.15 -14.81 21.37
C PRO A 51 -17.61 -13.53 22.04
N LEU A 52 -17.15 -13.61 23.29
CA LEU A 52 -16.56 -12.48 24.01
C LEU A 52 -15.24 -12.04 23.36
N LEU A 53 -14.37 -13.00 23.05
CA LEU A 53 -13.10 -12.73 22.36
C LEU A 53 -13.32 -12.21 20.93
N ASP A 54 -14.33 -12.71 20.21
CA ASP A 54 -14.69 -12.21 18.88
C ASP A 54 -15.16 -10.75 18.93
N ALA A 55 -16.07 -10.42 19.86
CA ALA A 55 -16.53 -9.06 20.08
C ALA A 55 -15.37 -8.13 20.45
N PHE A 56 -14.48 -8.59 21.35
CA PHE A 56 -13.30 -7.85 21.77
C PHE A 56 -12.32 -7.58 20.62
N VAL A 57 -11.99 -8.61 19.82
CA VAL A 57 -11.11 -8.47 18.65
C VAL A 57 -11.74 -7.53 17.62
N ALA A 58 -13.06 -7.63 17.37
CA ALA A 58 -13.75 -6.77 16.43
C ALA A 58 -13.73 -5.29 16.87
N SER A 59 -14.02 -5.02 18.14
CA SER A 59 -13.96 -3.68 18.74
C SER A 59 -12.55 -3.10 18.65
N THR A 60 -11.54 -3.86 19.08
CA THR A 60 -10.14 -3.42 19.09
C THR A 60 -9.62 -3.14 17.67
N LYS A 61 -9.99 -3.98 16.69
CA LYS A 61 -9.66 -3.74 15.27
C LYS A 61 -10.29 -2.46 14.73
N ARG A 62 -11.55 -2.20 15.08
CA ARG A 62 -12.26 -0.99 14.63
C ARG A 62 -11.59 0.26 15.18
N GLU A 63 -11.23 0.26 16.47
CA GLU A 63 -10.51 1.38 17.09
C GLU A 63 -9.14 1.61 16.45
N TYR A 64 -8.34 0.55 16.28
CA TYR A 64 -7.05 0.65 15.62
C TYR A 64 -7.17 1.21 14.20
N ALA A 65 -8.20 0.80 13.44
CA ALA A 65 -8.42 1.30 12.09
C ALA A 65 -8.71 2.81 12.08
N VAL A 66 -9.40 3.34 13.09
CA VAL A 66 -9.62 4.80 13.23
C VAL A 66 -8.31 5.51 13.50
N PHE A 67 -7.51 5.06 14.47
CA PHE A 67 -6.21 5.65 14.77
C PHE A 67 -5.26 5.59 13.57
N HIS A 68 -5.22 4.47 12.88
CA HIS A 68 -4.38 4.30 11.69
C HIS A 68 -4.78 5.27 10.57
N ARG A 69 -6.08 5.43 10.29
CA ARG A 69 -6.58 6.40 9.31
C ARG A 69 -6.17 7.81 9.70
N TYR A 70 -6.39 8.19 10.96
CA TYR A 70 -6.01 9.51 11.47
C TYR A 70 -4.51 9.78 11.32
N MET A 71 -3.66 8.84 11.75
CA MET A 71 -2.20 8.96 11.59
C MET A 71 -1.77 9.06 10.13
N THR A 72 -2.42 8.29 9.25
CA THR A 72 -2.14 8.35 7.81
C THR A 72 -2.48 9.74 7.26
N THR A 73 -3.63 10.30 7.63
CA THR A 73 -4.03 11.65 7.24
C THR A 73 -3.05 12.71 7.80
N LEU A 74 -2.65 12.60 9.06
CA LEU A 74 -1.63 13.49 9.64
C LEU A 74 -0.30 13.41 8.89
N ALA A 75 0.16 12.22 8.52
CA ALA A 75 1.38 12.05 7.76
C ALA A 75 1.29 12.68 6.36
N LEU A 76 0.12 12.62 5.71
CA LEU A 76 -0.12 13.30 4.43
C LEU A 76 -0.12 14.81 4.59
N LEU A 77 -0.76 15.36 5.62
CA LEU A 77 -0.79 16.80 5.89
C LEU A 77 0.61 17.36 6.16
N LYS A 78 1.41 16.67 6.99
CA LYS A 78 2.81 17.05 7.25
C LYS A 78 3.67 17.07 5.98
N ARG A 79 3.38 16.18 5.01
CA ARG A 79 4.08 16.19 3.71
C ARG A 79 3.68 17.38 2.85
N VAL A 80 2.43 17.83 2.93
CA VAL A 80 1.95 19.03 2.23
C VAL A 80 2.58 20.30 2.82
N GLU A 81 2.69 20.39 4.15
CA GLU A 81 3.37 21.51 4.82
C GLU A 81 4.88 21.55 4.53
N ALA A 82 5.51 20.38 4.43
CA ALA A 82 6.93 20.24 4.12
C ALA A 82 7.27 20.47 2.64
N LEU A 83 6.28 20.62 1.76
CA LEU A 83 6.51 21.11 0.40
C LEU A 83 6.70 22.63 0.49
N PRO A 84 7.93 23.15 0.36
CA PRO A 84 8.11 24.59 0.30
C PRO A 84 7.29 25.10 -0.89
N THR A 85 6.57 26.19 -0.66
CA THR A 85 5.83 27.01 -1.62
C THR A 85 6.79 27.59 -2.68
N ILE A 86 7.35 26.71 -3.50
CA ILE A 86 8.26 27.03 -4.59
C ILE A 86 7.78 26.22 -5.79
N ASN A 87 6.82 26.77 -6.53
CA ASN A 87 6.66 26.49 -7.95
C ASN A 87 6.41 25.02 -8.36
N ALA A 88 5.61 24.25 -7.61
CA ALA A 88 5.19 22.91 -8.02
C ALA A 88 4.07 22.96 -9.09
N ARG A 89 4.47 23.40 -10.29
CA ARG A 89 3.94 23.10 -11.63
C ARG A 89 2.40 22.98 -11.81
N PRO A 90 1.74 23.99 -12.40
CA PRO A 90 0.37 23.85 -12.93
C PRO A 90 0.18 22.72 -13.96
N ARG A 91 1.27 22.14 -14.50
CA ARG A 91 1.23 21.09 -15.53
C ARG A 91 0.60 19.76 -15.09
N ALA A 92 0.64 19.41 -13.81
CA ALA A 92 0.04 18.14 -13.34
C ALA A 92 -1.49 18.20 -13.37
N LEU A 93 -2.06 19.34 -12.95
CA LEU A 93 -3.50 19.59 -13.02
C LEU A 93 -3.97 19.83 -14.46
N GLU A 94 -3.15 20.47 -15.31
CA GLU A 94 -3.44 20.59 -16.74
C GLU A 94 -3.49 19.23 -17.45
N SER A 95 -2.62 18.28 -17.08
CA SER A 95 -2.65 16.91 -17.64
C SER A 95 -3.92 16.14 -17.26
N LEU A 96 -4.40 16.36 -16.03
CA LEU A 96 -5.64 15.79 -15.52
C LEU A 96 -6.85 16.43 -16.23
N ALA A 97 -6.87 17.75 -16.36
CA ALA A 97 -7.91 18.46 -17.09
C ALA A 97 -7.97 18.02 -18.56
N TYR A 98 -6.84 17.83 -19.23
CA TYR A 98 -6.79 17.35 -20.62
C TYR A 98 -7.37 15.93 -20.78
N THR A 99 -7.17 15.07 -19.78
CA THR A 99 -7.64 13.67 -19.80
C THR A 99 -9.17 13.57 -19.67
N TYR A 100 -9.80 14.52 -18.99
CA TYR A 100 -11.27 14.54 -18.79
C TYR A 100 -12.01 15.51 -19.72
N SER A 101 -11.32 16.46 -20.34
CA SER A 101 -11.92 17.44 -21.27
C SER A 101 -11.98 16.95 -22.72
N SER A 102 -11.30 15.85 -23.05
CA SER A 102 -11.28 15.28 -24.39
C SER A 102 -12.02 13.94 -24.38
N PRO A 103 -13.02 13.71 -25.26
CA PRO A 103 -13.63 12.39 -25.38
C PRO A 103 -12.54 11.35 -25.70
N PRO A 104 -12.58 10.16 -25.09
CA PRO A 104 -11.53 9.17 -25.26
C PRO A 104 -11.34 8.86 -26.77
N PRO A 105 -10.10 8.78 -27.27
CA PRO A 105 -9.86 8.44 -28.66
C PRO A 105 -10.49 7.08 -28.96
N SER A 106 -11.42 7.05 -29.92
CA SER A 106 -12.10 5.82 -30.34
C SER A 106 -11.08 4.69 -30.59
N PRO A 107 -11.35 3.46 -30.13
CA PRO A 107 -10.44 2.32 -30.24
C PRO A 107 -9.99 2.02 -31.69
N ALA A 108 -10.72 2.52 -32.69
CA ALA A 108 -10.35 2.44 -34.10
C ALA A 108 -9.03 3.16 -34.46
N THR A 109 -8.61 4.17 -33.68
CA THR A 109 -7.41 4.98 -33.98
C THR A 109 -6.12 4.39 -33.41
N LEU A 110 -6.19 3.65 -32.29
CA LEU A 110 -5.04 2.98 -31.66
C LEU A 110 -4.50 1.81 -32.49
N SER A 111 -5.39 1.06 -33.16
CA SER A 111 -5.01 -0.05 -34.04
C SER A 111 -4.22 0.41 -35.25
N ARG A 112 -4.54 1.58 -35.81
CA ARG A 112 -3.87 2.13 -37.01
C ARG A 112 -2.45 2.61 -36.71
N LYS A 113 -2.19 3.19 -35.52
CA LYS A 113 -0.84 3.63 -35.11
C LYS A 113 0.10 2.46 -34.82
N ARG A 114 -0.38 1.39 -34.16
CA ARG A 114 0.43 0.17 -33.93
C ARG A 114 0.83 -0.55 -35.21
N ARG A 115 -0.03 -0.54 -36.25
CA ARG A 115 0.31 -1.18 -37.53
C ARG A 115 1.43 -0.48 -38.29
N ARG A 116 1.57 0.85 -38.16
CA ARG A 116 2.66 1.59 -38.83
C ARG A 116 4.02 1.36 -38.18
N SER A 117 4.11 1.34 -36.86
CA SER A 117 5.39 1.13 -36.15
C SER A 117 5.96 -0.29 -36.34
N ILE A 118 5.10 -1.30 -36.51
CA ILE A 118 5.53 -2.70 -36.74
C ILE A 118 6.12 -2.87 -38.16
N ILE A 119 5.57 -2.16 -39.15
CA ILE A 119 6.09 -2.21 -40.53
C ILE A 119 7.45 -1.50 -40.63
N GLU A 120 7.65 -0.38 -39.93
CA GLU A 120 8.94 0.34 -39.93
C GLU A 120 10.05 -0.40 -39.15
N LEU A 121 9.72 -1.13 -38.09
CA LEU A 121 10.69 -1.92 -37.32
C LEU A 121 11.18 -3.17 -38.08
N THR A 122 10.37 -3.72 -38.99
CA THR A 122 10.72 -4.94 -39.72
C THR A 122 11.59 -4.68 -40.96
N THR A 123 11.51 -3.50 -41.57
CA THR A 123 12.42 -3.10 -42.66
C THR A 123 13.80 -2.71 -42.14
N ALA A 124 13.88 -2.04 -40.99
CA ALA A 124 15.16 -1.66 -40.38
C ALA A 124 15.97 -2.88 -39.86
N LYS A 125 15.30 -3.96 -39.45
CA LYS A 125 15.96 -5.17 -38.93
C LYS A 125 16.51 -6.08 -40.02
N ARG A 126 16.03 -5.96 -41.28
CA ARG A 126 16.49 -6.78 -42.41
C ARG A 126 17.75 -6.23 -43.10
N LEU A 127 18.10 -4.97 -42.84
CA LEU A 127 19.31 -4.32 -43.38
C LEU A 127 20.53 -4.39 -42.44
N LYS A 128 20.38 -4.93 -41.21
CA LYS A 128 21.48 -5.04 -40.23
C LYS A 128 22.01 -6.47 -40.01
N LEU A 129 21.55 -7.44 -40.82
CA LEU A 129 21.93 -8.85 -40.71
C LEU A 129 23.04 -9.28 -41.67
N SER A 130 23.72 -8.34 -42.33
CA SER A 130 24.82 -8.61 -43.26
C SER A 130 26.20 -8.18 -42.76
N ASP A 131 26.36 -7.72 -41.52
CA ASP A 131 27.70 -7.41 -40.98
C ASP A 131 27.76 -7.61 -39.46
N ALA A 132 28.81 -8.32 -39.04
CA ALA A 132 29.32 -8.54 -37.68
C ALA A 132 28.43 -9.42 -36.75
N GLY A 133 28.88 -10.55 -36.20
CA GLY A 133 30.25 -10.96 -35.89
C GLY A 133 30.51 -10.80 -34.39
N SER A 134 30.33 -11.92 -33.68
CA SER A 134 30.94 -12.38 -32.41
C SER A 134 30.89 -11.56 -31.09
N ASP A 135 30.66 -12.34 -30.02
CA ASP A 135 31.14 -12.23 -28.63
C ASP A 135 30.30 -11.54 -27.53
N ASP A 136 29.79 -12.41 -26.64
CA ASP A 136 29.84 -12.43 -25.16
C ASP A 136 29.60 -11.15 -24.34
N ASP A 137 28.52 -11.12 -23.55
CA ASP A 137 28.56 -11.46 -22.11
C ASP A 137 27.22 -11.11 -21.42
N ALA A 138 26.65 -12.11 -20.74
CA ALA A 138 25.37 -12.03 -20.05
C ALA A 138 25.55 -11.59 -18.59
N SER A 139 25.31 -10.32 -18.29
CA SER A 139 25.17 -9.79 -16.92
C SER A 139 23.69 -9.56 -16.61
N SER A 140 23.04 -10.55 -16.01
CA SER A 140 21.69 -10.42 -15.45
C SER A 140 21.76 -9.80 -14.05
N THR A 141 21.36 -8.53 -13.94
CA THR A 141 21.00 -7.92 -12.65
C THR A 141 19.65 -8.47 -12.20
N GLU A 142 19.68 -9.41 -11.26
CA GLU A 142 18.50 -9.93 -10.59
C GLU A 142 18.02 -8.93 -9.52
N ILE A 143 16.84 -8.35 -9.74
CA ILE A 143 16.21 -7.37 -8.85
C ILE A 143 15.55 -8.15 -7.70
N ALA A 144 16.09 -8.00 -6.49
CA ALA A 144 15.48 -8.55 -5.28
C ALA A 144 14.08 -7.93 -5.04
N PRO A 145 13.05 -8.72 -4.69
CA PRO A 145 11.73 -8.20 -4.38
C PRO A 145 11.69 -7.57 -2.97
N ALA A 146 11.04 -6.41 -2.86
CA ALA A 146 10.91 -5.67 -1.61
C ALA A 146 9.94 -6.36 -0.61
N PRO A 147 10.21 -6.32 0.71
CA PRO A 147 9.53 -7.14 1.73
C PRO A 147 8.14 -6.63 2.20
N TRP A 148 7.37 -5.91 1.38
CA TRP A 148 6.17 -5.20 1.86
C TRP A 148 4.97 -5.22 0.91
N THR A 149 4.69 -6.35 0.25
CA THR A 149 3.40 -6.59 -0.39
C THR A 149 2.41 -7.24 0.58
N PHE A 150 1.57 -6.41 1.20
CA PHE A 150 0.37 -6.88 1.90
C PHE A 150 -0.68 -7.25 0.83
N ARG A 151 -0.93 -8.56 0.67
CA ARG A 151 -1.99 -9.09 -0.18
C ARG A 151 -3.30 -9.11 0.61
N CYS A 152 -4.16 -8.12 0.39
CA CYS A 152 -5.55 -8.16 0.84
C CYS A 152 -6.33 -9.08 -0.10
N GLU A 153 -6.44 -10.37 0.24
CA GLU A 153 -7.51 -11.20 -0.30
C GLU A 153 -8.75 -10.98 0.56
N LEU A 154 -9.74 -10.31 -0.04
CA LEU A 154 -11.11 -10.26 0.47
C LEU A 154 -11.70 -11.68 0.42
N MET A 155 -12.19 -12.16 1.56
CA MET A 155 -13.29 -13.12 1.66
C MET A 155 -14.43 -12.43 2.39
#